data_AF-A0A2L2WNB3-F1
#
_entry.id   AF-A0A2L2WNB3-F1
#
_cell.length_a   1.000
_cell.length_b   1.000
_cell.length_c   1.000
_cell.angle_alpha   90.00
_cell.angle_beta   90.00
_cell.angle_gamma   90.00
#
_symmetry.space_group_name_H-M   'P 1'
#
loop_
_entity.id
_entity.type
_entity.pdbx_description
1 polymer ?
#
loop_
_entity_poly.entity_id
_entity_poly.type
_entity_poly.pdbx_seq_one_letter_code
_entity_poly.pdbx_strand_id
1 'polypeptide(L)'
;MKEFERMETEKRAVLFGEGILSLGALMCLNRYLLNKQKKYLIVYIAAFFLIFLHGFRMVLLGFGIASLCQTYAIIKFSRKWFAYLGIALITTVVLYQMPAVQEKIKEIETRSESSSITDENYARYKSWYYFNNAYFKNDVERFLGSGQTIIYSRGRQQDESGLSYLSKYSKERSELVYHYYIWSVDWGLIGLSWDCGIPFTIVFILILFSMFRQKVRTEHRYINFWALMLMLIGVTGALSYTENIFIYYAVLLTIIDRDITDRKRSLIAKQ
;
A
#
# COMPACT_ATOMS: atom_id res chain seq x y z
N MET A 1 -1.09 28.62 13.11
CA MET A 1 -0.35 29.20 11.96
C MET A 1 1.13 28.75 11.97
N LYS A 2 1.88 28.93 13.07
CA LYS A 2 3.27 28.46 13.20
C LYS A 2 3.50 26.93 13.13
N GLU A 3 2.52 26.11 13.54
CA GLU A 3 2.61 24.64 13.34
C GLU A 3 2.32 24.21 11.89
N PHE A 4 1.59 25.02 11.13
CA PHE A 4 1.24 24.73 9.74
C PHE A 4 2.42 24.99 8.79
N GLU A 5 3.20 26.05 9.02
CA GLU A 5 4.46 26.29 8.30
C GLU A 5 5.52 25.21 8.61
N ARG A 6 5.44 24.58 9.79
CA ARG A 6 6.31 23.46 10.17
C ARG A 6 5.98 22.18 9.40
N MET A 7 4.71 21.98 9.00
CA MET A 7 4.32 20.85 8.14
C MET A 7 4.65 21.08 6.67
N GLU A 8 4.72 22.33 6.19
CA GLU A 8 5.21 22.63 4.82
C GLU A 8 6.72 22.44 4.67
N THR A 9 7.49 22.52 5.76
CA THR A 9 8.95 22.31 5.76
C THR A 9 9.36 20.84 5.90
N GLU A 10 8.48 19.97 6.43
CA GLU A 10 8.56 18.53 6.16
C GLU A 10 8.16 18.31 4.69
N LYS A 11 9.10 18.52 3.77
CA LYS A 11 9.01 17.96 2.41
C LYS A 11 8.97 16.44 2.54
N ARG A 12 7.80 15.90 2.86
CA ARG A 12 7.50 14.50 2.65
C ARG A 12 7.66 14.29 1.17
N ALA A 13 8.78 13.69 0.78
CA ALA A 13 8.87 13.02 -0.50
C ALA A 13 7.90 11.84 -0.43
N VAL A 14 6.60 12.12 -0.53
CA VAL A 14 5.58 11.15 -0.87
C VAL A 14 5.96 10.72 -2.28
N LEU A 15 6.81 9.70 -2.34
CA LEU A 15 7.31 9.20 -3.60
C LEU A 15 6.10 8.57 -4.30
N PHE A 16 5.56 9.30 -5.27
CA PHE A 16 4.80 8.76 -6.38
C PHE A 16 5.61 7.59 -6.96
N GLY A 17 5.41 6.38 -6.43
CA GLY A 17 6.29 5.26 -6.70
C GLY A 17 6.51 4.23 -5.59
N GLU A 18 5.89 4.34 -4.40
CA GLU A 18 6.03 3.27 -3.39
C GLU A 18 5.55 1.90 -3.89
N GLY A 19 4.46 1.88 -4.66
CA GLY A 19 3.95 0.67 -5.30
C GLY A 19 4.96 0.06 -6.28
N ILE A 20 5.62 0.86 -7.12
CA ILE A 20 6.62 0.36 -8.07
C ILE A 20 7.95 0.00 -7.38
N LEU A 21 8.34 0.75 -6.35
CA LEU A 21 9.54 0.50 -5.58
C LEU A 21 9.45 -0.85 -4.86
N SER A 22 8.34 -1.10 -4.18
CA SER A 22 8.07 -2.38 -3.51
C SER A 22 7.94 -3.55 -4.51
N LEU A 23 7.26 -3.34 -5.64
CA LEU A 23 7.19 -4.34 -6.72
C LEU A 23 8.57 -4.68 -7.28
N GLY A 24 9.36 -3.65 -7.58
CA GLY A 24 10.73 -3.78 -8.10
C GLY A 24 11.64 -4.47 -7.10
N ALA A 25 11.53 -4.15 -5.81
CA ALA A 25 12.27 -4.83 -4.76
C ALA A 25 11.91 -6.31 -4.68
N LEU A 26 10.63 -6.69 -4.64
CA LEU A 26 10.21 -8.10 -4.64
C LEU A 26 10.65 -8.83 -5.92
N MET A 27 10.68 -8.16 -7.06
CA MET A 27 11.24 -8.70 -8.31
C MET A 27 12.74 -8.94 -8.20
N CYS A 28 13.51 -8.00 -7.64
CA CYS A 28 14.94 -8.15 -7.39
C CYS A 28 15.23 -9.28 -6.40
N LEU A 29 14.44 -9.40 -5.32
CA LEU A 29 14.50 -10.53 -4.40
C LEU A 29 14.27 -11.84 -5.16
N ASN A 30 13.24 -11.91 -6.01
CA ASN A 30 12.95 -13.09 -6.82
C ASN A 30 14.15 -13.52 -7.67
N ARG A 31 14.71 -12.57 -8.43
CA ARG A 31 15.85 -12.81 -9.32
C ARG A 31 17.11 -13.19 -8.54
N TYR A 32 17.34 -12.59 -7.37
CA TYR A 32 18.44 -12.99 -6.50
C TYR A 32 18.24 -14.42 -5.99
N LEU A 33 17.04 -14.77 -5.54
CA LEU A 33 16.75 -16.09 -5.00
C LEU A 33 16.94 -17.21 -6.04
N LEU A 34 16.58 -16.94 -7.30
CA LEU A 34 16.71 -17.87 -8.43
C LEU A 34 18.13 -17.92 -9.02
N ASN A 35 18.71 -16.76 -9.34
CA ASN A 35 19.95 -16.69 -10.13
C ASN A 35 21.21 -16.47 -9.27
N LYS A 36 21.05 -16.16 -7.98
CA LYS A 36 22.13 -15.85 -7.01
C LYS A 36 23.06 -14.70 -7.41
N GLN A 37 22.67 -13.87 -8.38
CA GLN A 37 23.46 -12.71 -8.82
C GLN A 37 23.37 -11.58 -7.79
N LYS A 38 24.53 -11.18 -7.22
CA LYS A 38 24.64 -10.20 -6.13
C LYS A 38 24.08 -8.81 -6.49
N LYS A 39 24.09 -8.42 -7.77
CA LYS A 39 23.54 -7.13 -8.22
C LYS A 39 22.08 -6.93 -7.81
N TYR A 40 21.27 -8.00 -7.85
CA TYR A 40 19.86 -7.92 -7.46
C TYR A 40 19.67 -7.78 -5.95
N LEU A 41 20.58 -8.34 -5.15
CA LEU A 41 20.56 -8.18 -3.70
C LEU A 41 20.87 -6.73 -3.29
N ILE A 42 21.84 -6.11 -3.95
CA ILE A 42 22.21 -4.70 -3.69
C ILE A 42 21.02 -3.78 -3.97
N VAL A 43 20.34 -3.96 -5.11
CA VAL A 43 19.15 -3.18 -5.46
C VAL A 43 18.00 -3.42 -4.47
N TYR A 44 17.79 -4.66 -4.03
CA TYR A 44 16.79 -4.99 -3.01
C TYR A 44 17.06 -4.28 -1.68
N ILE A 45 18.31 -4.30 -1.20
CA ILE A 45 18.69 -3.63 0.05
C ILE A 45 18.51 -2.12 -0.07
N ALA A 46 18.91 -1.51 -1.18
CA ALA A 46 18.71 -0.09 -1.43
C ALA A 46 17.21 0.28 -1.44
N ALA A 47 16.37 -0.52 -2.09
CA ALA A 47 14.93 -0.30 -2.12
C ALA A 47 14.29 -0.48 -0.73
N PHE A 48 14.72 -1.48 0.04
CA PHE A 48 14.28 -1.66 1.43
C PHE A 48 14.63 -0.44 2.29
N PHE A 49 15.84 0.10 2.14
CA PHE A 49 16.25 1.30 2.87
C PHE A 49 15.39 2.53 2.50
N LEU A 50 15.04 2.70 1.23
CA LEU A 50 14.13 3.77 0.81
C LEU A 50 12.71 3.61 1.38
N ILE A 51 12.17 2.38 1.37
CA ILE A 51 10.88 2.07 2.00
C ILE A 51 10.94 2.36 3.51
N PHE A 52 12.04 2.00 4.16
CA PHE A 52 12.26 2.26 5.58
C PHE A 52 12.28 3.76 5.89
N LEU A 53 13.01 4.56 5.11
CA LEU A 53 13.12 6.01 5.30
C LEU A 53 11.78 6.75 5.19
N HIS A 54 10.80 6.18 4.46
CA HIS A 54 9.47 6.78 4.41
C HIS A 54 8.78 6.76 5.79
N GLY A 55 9.04 5.73 6.59
CA GLY A 55 8.53 5.63 7.96
C GLY A 55 7.07 5.18 8.07
N PHE A 56 6.46 4.70 6.97
CA PHE A 56 5.15 4.07 7.04
C PHE A 56 5.27 2.64 7.59
N ARG A 57 4.97 2.50 8.88
CA ARG A 57 5.03 1.22 9.62
C ARG A 57 4.34 0.06 8.91
N MET A 58 3.13 0.31 8.39
CA MET A 58 2.34 -0.74 7.74
C MET A 58 2.96 -1.19 6.41
N VAL A 59 3.54 -0.27 5.63
CA VAL A 59 4.25 -0.60 4.39
C VAL A 59 5.49 -1.43 4.71
N LEU A 60 6.26 -1.04 5.72
CA LEU A 60 7.45 -1.79 6.16
C LEU A 60 7.09 -3.21 6.63
N LEU A 61 6.05 -3.34 7.47
CA LEU A 61 5.57 -4.64 7.97
C LEU A 61 5.04 -5.51 6.84
N GLY A 62 4.17 -4.97 5.97
CA GLY A 62 3.63 -5.70 4.83
C GLY A 62 4.72 -6.16 3.86
N PHE A 63 5.68 -5.29 3.56
CA PHE A 63 6.82 -5.61 2.71
C PHE A 63 7.72 -6.69 3.31
N GLY A 64 8.00 -6.60 4.62
CA GLY A 64 8.78 -7.60 5.35
C GLY A 64 8.12 -8.97 5.32
N ILE A 65 6.82 -9.05 5.65
CA ILE A 65 6.05 -10.31 5.61
C ILE A 65 6.04 -10.88 4.19
N ALA A 66 5.74 -10.07 3.18
CA ALA A 66 5.73 -10.51 1.79
C ALA A 66 7.09 -11.06 1.34
N SER A 67 8.19 -10.39 1.70
CA SER A 67 9.56 -10.81 1.39
C SER A 67 9.93 -12.14 2.07
N LEU A 68 9.52 -12.32 3.33
CA LEU A 68 9.71 -13.58 4.06
C LEU A 68 8.90 -14.73 3.45
N CYS A 69 7.62 -14.49 3.15
CA CYS A 69 6.75 -15.46 2.49
C CYS A 69 7.27 -15.84 1.10
N GLN A 70 7.79 -14.88 0.32
CA GLN A 70 8.41 -15.15 -0.98
C GLN A 70 9.65 -16.02 -0.85
N THR A 71 10.53 -15.68 0.10
CA THR A 71 11.75 -16.44 0.39
C THR A 71 11.40 -17.88 0.78
N TYR A 72 10.40 -18.05 1.65
CA TYR A 72 9.87 -19.36 2.02
C TYR A 72 9.32 -20.13 0.81
N ALA A 73 8.54 -19.49 -0.05
CA ALA A 73 7.93 -20.17 -1.18
C ALA A 73 8.94 -20.69 -2.22
N ILE A 74 10.09 -20.03 -2.37
CA ILE A 74 11.14 -20.39 -3.34
C ILE A 74 12.14 -21.38 -2.74
N ILE A 75 12.65 -21.11 -1.53
CA ILE A 75 13.70 -21.93 -0.92
C ILE A 75 13.12 -23.11 -0.11
N LYS A 76 11.86 -23.00 0.34
CA LYS A 76 11.21 -23.89 1.31
C LYS A 76 11.93 -23.93 2.67
N PHE A 77 11.33 -24.63 3.63
CA PHE A 77 11.88 -24.79 4.98
C PHE A 77 13.19 -25.58 4.92
N SER A 78 14.32 -24.88 5.01
CA SER A 78 15.67 -25.46 4.92
C SER A 78 16.66 -24.65 5.74
N ARG A 79 17.86 -25.21 6.01
CA ARG A 79 18.96 -24.50 6.69
C ARG A 79 19.28 -23.15 6.03
N LYS A 80 19.10 -23.05 4.71
CA LYS A 80 19.30 -21.80 3.95
C LYS A 80 18.26 -20.74 4.32
N TRP A 81 17.01 -21.13 4.57
CA TRP A 81 15.96 -20.20 4.99
C TRP A 81 16.27 -19.59 6.36
N PHE A 82 16.72 -20.40 7.33
CA PHE A 82 17.19 -19.90 8.62
C PHE A 82 18.43 -19.01 8.50
N ALA A 83 19.34 -19.30 7.58
CA ALA A 83 20.48 -18.41 7.31
C ALA A 83 20.01 -17.03 6.78
N TYR A 84 19.04 -16.99 5.87
CA TYR A 84 18.47 -15.72 5.40
C TYR A 84 17.71 -14.96 6.49
N LEU A 85 16.99 -15.65 7.38
CA LEU A 85 16.41 -15.03 8.56
C LEU A 85 17.47 -14.45 9.49
N GLY A 86 18.55 -15.19 9.75
CA GLY A 86 19.67 -14.72 10.57
C GLY A 86 20.33 -13.49 9.96
N ILE A 87 20.56 -13.48 8.64
CA ILE A 87 21.08 -12.31 7.92
C ILE A 87 20.12 -11.13 8.04
N ALA A 88 18.80 -11.35 7.86
CA ALA A 88 17.81 -10.29 8.02
C ALA A 88 17.84 -9.70 9.43
N LEU A 89 17.90 -10.55 10.47
CA LEU A 89 17.98 -10.11 11.86
C LEU A 89 19.25 -9.30 12.13
N ILE A 90 20.42 -9.80 11.70
CA ILE A 90 21.70 -9.09 11.85
C ILE A 90 21.64 -7.73 11.12
N THR A 91 21.10 -7.70 9.90
CA THR A 91 20.95 -6.47 9.14
C THR A 91 20.08 -5.47 9.88
N THR A 92 18.97 -5.90 10.46
CA THR A 92 18.10 -5.04 11.29
C THR A 92 18.84 -4.48 12.51
N VAL A 93 19.60 -5.31 13.23
CA VAL A 93 20.39 -4.86 14.40
C VAL A 93 21.46 -3.85 13.99
N VAL A 94 22.16 -4.08 12.87
CA VAL A 94 23.17 -3.15 12.35
C VAL A 94 22.53 -1.83 11.92
N LEU A 95 21.41 -1.89 11.17
CA LEU A 95 20.69 -0.69 10.75
C LEU A 95 20.18 0.11 11.95
N TYR A 96 19.72 -0.56 13.02
CA TYR A 96 19.28 0.09 14.25
C TYR A 96 20.37 0.95 14.92
N GLN A 97 21.65 0.64 14.70
CA GLN A 97 22.76 1.44 15.24
C GLN A 97 23.03 2.73 14.45
N MET A 98 22.48 2.88 13.24
CA MET A 98 22.71 4.06 12.40
C MET A 98 21.95 5.27 12.96
N PRO A 99 22.58 6.46 13.08
CA PRO A 99 21.92 7.67 13.61
C PRO A 99 20.66 8.05 12.84
N ALA A 100 20.68 7.96 11.50
CA ALA A 100 19.52 8.27 10.66
C ALA A 100 18.32 7.33 10.92
N VAL A 101 18.59 6.06 11.25
CA VAL A 101 17.55 5.08 11.59
C VAL A 101 16.96 5.37 12.97
N GLN A 102 17.82 5.67 13.95
CA GLN A 102 17.41 6.09 15.30
C GLN A 102 16.55 7.34 15.29
N GLU A 103 16.95 8.36 14.53
CA GLU A 103 16.18 9.60 14.36
C GLU A 103 14.81 9.30 13.74
N LYS A 104 14.77 8.45 12.71
CA LYS A 104 13.51 8.06 12.09
C LYS A 104 12.59 7.26 13.02
N ILE A 105 13.16 6.36 13.82
CA ILE A 105 12.40 5.62 14.83
C ILE A 105 11.80 6.58 15.86
N LYS A 106 12.58 7.55 16.36
CA LYS A 106 12.08 8.58 17.29
C LYS A 106 10.99 9.45 16.67
N GLU A 107 11.13 9.86 15.41
CA GLU A 107 10.08 10.58 14.66
C GLU A 107 8.79 9.76 14.59
N ILE A 108 8.91 8.47 14.30
CA ILE A 108 7.81 7.52 14.22
C ILE A 108 7.15 7.32 15.60
N GLU A 109 7.93 7.19 16.68
CA GLU A 109 7.47 7.04 18.07
C GLU A 109 6.75 8.30 18.56
N THR A 110 7.34 9.48 18.38
CA THR A 110 6.77 10.77 18.79
C THR A 110 5.39 10.99 18.16
N ARG A 111 5.22 10.63 16.89
CA ARG A 111 3.92 10.70 16.18
C ARG A 111 2.87 9.73 16.73
N SER A 112 3.30 8.67 17.40
CA SER A 112 2.38 7.67 17.96
C SER A 112 1.96 7.99 19.37
N GLU A 113 2.84 8.61 20.15
CA GLU A 113 2.52 9.13 21.47
C GLU A 113 1.47 10.26 21.38
N SER A 114 1.51 11.07 20.31
CA SER A 114 0.48 12.08 20.03
C SER A 114 -0.84 11.51 19.46
N SER A 115 -0.94 10.19 19.30
CA SER A 115 -2.01 9.51 18.54
C SER A 115 -2.52 8.26 19.27
N SER A 116 -3.07 8.40 20.48
CA SER A 116 -3.64 7.25 21.20
C SER A 116 -5.00 6.86 20.64
N ILE A 117 -5.25 5.55 20.48
CA ILE A 117 -6.57 4.99 20.13
C ILE A 117 -7.63 5.30 21.20
N THR A 118 -7.20 5.60 22.43
CA THR A 118 -8.08 5.94 23.55
C THR A 118 -8.49 7.41 23.57
N ASP A 119 -7.93 8.24 22.69
CA ASP A 119 -8.29 9.65 22.58
C ASP A 119 -9.48 9.82 21.64
N GLU A 120 -10.57 10.40 22.13
CA GLU A 120 -11.74 10.77 21.31
C GLU A 120 -11.38 11.76 20.19
N ASN A 121 -10.26 12.48 20.35
CA ASN A 121 -9.75 13.37 19.32
C ASN A 121 -8.96 12.68 18.22
N TYR A 122 -8.73 11.37 18.32
CA TYR A 122 -7.98 10.61 17.34
C TYR A 122 -8.69 10.63 15.97
N ALA A 123 -7.97 11.03 14.93
CA ALA A 123 -8.52 11.24 13.58
C ALA A 123 -9.25 10.00 13.03
N ARG A 124 -8.73 8.79 13.29
CA ARG A 124 -9.40 7.55 12.86
C ARG A 124 -10.70 7.30 13.61
N TYR A 125 -10.74 7.59 14.92
CA TYR A 125 -11.97 7.45 15.70
C TYR A 125 -13.05 8.42 15.21
N LYS A 126 -12.69 9.69 15.03
CA LYS A 126 -13.60 10.71 14.44
C LYS A 126 -14.10 10.29 13.06
N SER A 127 -13.20 9.81 12.21
CA SER A 127 -13.56 9.32 10.87
C SER A 127 -14.50 8.12 10.95
N TRP A 128 -14.21 7.15 11.82
CA TRP A 128 -15.06 5.99 12.02
C TRP A 128 -16.46 6.37 12.48
N TYR A 129 -16.55 7.22 13.52
CA TYR A 129 -17.83 7.67 14.06
C TYR A 129 -18.63 8.42 13.00
N TYR A 130 -18.00 9.33 12.27
CA TYR A 130 -18.64 10.10 11.22
C TYR A 130 -19.20 9.21 10.09
N PHE A 131 -18.37 8.34 9.51
CA PHE A 131 -18.78 7.49 8.40
C PHE A 131 -19.82 6.43 8.80
N ASN A 132 -19.84 5.97 10.05
CA ASN A 132 -20.79 4.95 10.47
C ASN A 132 -22.10 5.51 11.06
N ASN A 133 -22.12 6.74 11.57
CA ASN A 133 -23.28 7.28 12.30
C ASN A 133 -23.90 8.54 11.68
N ALA A 134 -23.13 9.34 10.93
CA ALA A 134 -23.58 10.66 10.49
C ALA A 134 -23.55 10.87 8.97
N TYR A 135 -22.72 10.11 8.25
CA TYR A 135 -22.44 10.38 6.84
C TYR A 135 -23.48 9.82 5.87
N PHE A 136 -23.78 8.52 5.97
CA PHE A 136 -24.70 7.86 5.04
C PHE A 136 -26.15 8.18 5.40
N LYS A 137 -26.95 8.60 4.40
CA LYS A 137 -28.37 8.92 4.60
C LYS A 137 -29.23 7.67 4.70
N ASN A 138 -28.80 6.59 4.06
CA ASN A 138 -29.48 5.30 4.08
C ASN A 138 -28.50 4.14 3.83
N ASP A 139 -28.95 2.92 4.13
CA ASP A 139 -28.15 1.71 3.96
C ASP A 139 -27.81 1.39 2.51
N VAL A 140 -28.62 1.86 1.55
CA VAL A 140 -28.37 1.67 0.11
C VAL A 140 -27.16 2.49 -0.33
N GLU A 141 -27.08 3.75 0.09
CA GLU A 141 -25.93 4.63 -0.15
C GLU A 141 -24.67 4.09 0.52
N ARG A 142 -24.80 3.53 1.73
CA ARG A 142 -23.70 2.84 2.41
C ARG A 142 -23.23 1.59 1.67
N PHE A 143 -24.16 0.83 1.09
CA PHE A 143 -23.84 -0.39 0.35
C PHE A 143 -23.21 -0.09 -1.01
N LEU A 144 -23.75 0.87 -1.77
CA LEU A 144 -23.27 1.24 -3.10
C LEU A 144 -22.09 2.20 -3.08
N GLY A 145 -21.83 2.86 -1.95
CA GLY A 145 -20.81 3.88 -1.82
C GLY A 145 -21.29 5.27 -2.20
N SER A 146 -20.54 6.26 -1.74
CA SER A 146 -20.89 7.70 -1.88
C SER A 146 -20.07 8.43 -2.97
N GLY A 147 -19.25 7.72 -3.74
CA GLY A 147 -18.26 8.24 -4.68
C GLY A 147 -16.90 8.50 -4.01
N GLN A 148 -15.89 8.99 -4.74
CA GLN A 148 -14.60 9.40 -4.15
C GLN A 148 -14.55 10.90 -3.80
N THR A 149 -13.78 11.24 -2.76
CA THR A 149 -13.46 12.63 -2.42
C THR A 149 -12.39 13.15 -3.38
N ILE A 150 -12.70 14.24 -4.10
CA ILE A 150 -11.69 14.95 -4.87
C ILE A 150 -11.17 16.09 -4.02
N ILE A 151 -9.95 15.97 -3.51
CA ILE A 151 -9.32 16.95 -2.61
C ILE A 151 -8.53 17.95 -3.45
N TYR A 152 -8.93 19.22 -3.41
CA TYR A 152 -8.33 20.28 -4.22
C TYR A 152 -7.13 20.94 -3.52
N SER A 153 -5.90 20.74 -4.02
CA SER A 153 -4.74 21.53 -3.59
C SER A 153 -5.03 23.04 -3.66
N ARG A 154 -4.88 23.72 -2.52
CA ARG A 154 -5.07 25.16 -2.34
C ARG A 154 -4.13 25.90 -3.31
N GLY A 155 -4.66 26.38 -4.44
CA GLY A 155 -3.86 27.11 -5.44
C GLY A 155 -4.35 27.00 -6.88
N ARG A 156 -5.17 26.00 -7.24
CA ARG A 156 -5.94 26.09 -8.49
C ARG A 156 -7.19 26.91 -8.20
N GLN A 157 -7.24 28.12 -8.77
CA GLN A 157 -8.44 28.95 -8.77
C GLN A 157 -9.66 28.09 -9.10
N GLN A 158 -10.74 28.38 -8.37
CA GLN A 158 -12.09 27.93 -8.68
C GLN A 158 -12.47 28.44 -10.08
N ASP A 159 -12.03 27.78 -11.13
CA ASP A 159 -12.59 28.01 -12.46
C ASP A 159 -13.96 27.33 -12.50
N GLU A 160 -14.99 28.12 -12.19
CA GLU A 160 -16.42 27.74 -12.17
C GLU A 160 -16.89 27.02 -13.45
N SER A 161 -16.15 27.14 -14.56
CA SER A 161 -16.47 26.55 -15.86
C SER A 161 -16.17 25.06 -16.01
N GLY A 162 -15.27 24.49 -15.19
CA GLY A 162 -14.98 23.04 -15.18
C GLY A 162 -15.75 22.25 -14.10
N LEU A 163 -16.55 22.95 -13.30
CA LEU A 163 -16.97 22.54 -11.94
C LEU A 163 -18.44 22.12 -11.82
N SER A 164 -19.19 22.08 -12.93
CA SER A 164 -20.63 21.76 -12.93
C SER A 164 -20.97 20.27 -12.84
N TYR A 165 -19.98 19.37 -12.99
CA TYR A 165 -20.20 17.91 -12.98
C TYR A 165 -19.85 17.23 -11.66
N LEU A 166 -19.31 17.97 -10.69
CA LEU A 166 -18.89 17.39 -9.41
C LEU A 166 -20.02 17.50 -8.40
N SER A 167 -20.46 16.33 -7.92
CA SER A 167 -21.63 16.21 -7.06
C SER A 167 -21.44 17.03 -5.78
N LYS A 168 -22.53 17.59 -5.25
CA LYS A 168 -22.59 18.27 -3.94
C LYS A 168 -21.79 17.55 -2.84
N TYR A 169 -21.74 16.22 -2.91
CA TYR A 169 -21.02 15.31 -2.02
C TYR A 169 -19.48 15.44 -2.06
N SER A 170 -18.86 15.81 -3.18
CA SER A 170 -17.40 15.99 -3.24
C SER A 170 -16.95 17.29 -2.55
N LYS A 171 -17.79 18.33 -2.60
CA LYS A 171 -17.57 19.60 -1.90
C LYS A 171 -17.67 19.41 -0.38
N GLU A 172 -18.74 18.77 0.09
CA GLU A 172 -18.94 18.47 1.52
C GLU A 172 -17.78 17.62 2.08
N ARG A 173 -17.30 16.61 1.35
CA ARG A 173 -16.13 15.82 1.79
C ARG A 173 -14.81 16.56 1.75
N SER A 174 -14.63 17.48 0.81
CA SER A 174 -13.43 18.32 0.81
C SER A 174 -13.37 19.16 2.09
N GLU A 175 -14.49 19.78 2.49
CA GLU A 175 -14.56 20.58 3.72
C GLU A 175 -14.29 19.74 4.98
N LEU A 176 -14.80 18.51 5.05
CA LEU A 176 -14.55 17.59 6.17
C LEU A 176 -13.09 17.21 6.31
N VAL A 177 -12.44 16.93 5.18
CA VAL A 177 -11.01 16.66 5.12
C VAL A 177 -10.19 17.88 5.53
N TYR A 178 -10.52 19.06 4.99
CA TYR A 178 -9.76 20.30 5.21
C TYR A 178 -9.92 20.87 6.61
N HIS A 179 -11.11 20.82 7.18
CA HIS A 179 -11.42 21.48 8.45
C HIS A 179 -11.36 20.53 9.65
N TYR A 180 -11.68 19.26 9.44
CA TYR A 180 -11.86 18.30 10.54
C TYR A 180 -10.90 17.11 10.48
N TYR A 181 -10.03 17.03 9.48
CA TYR A 181 -9.07 15.94 9.28
C TYR A 181 -9.73 14.55 9.28
N ILE A 182 -10.94 14.46 8.75
CA ILE A 182 -11.67 13.21 8.62
C ILE A 182 -11.39 12.63 7.22
N TRP A 183 -10.58 11.57 7.17
CA TRP A 183 -10.17 10.93 5.92
C TRP A 183 -10.68 9.48 5.86
N SER A 184 -11.45 9.13 4.82
CA SER A 184 -11.85 7.75 4.55
C SER A 184 -10.63 6.84 4.33
N VAL A 185 -9.63 7.38 3.63
CA VAL A 185 -8.35 6.74 3.28
C VAL A 185 -7.59 6.16 4.48
N ASP A 186 -7.73 6.75 5.67
CA ASP A 186 -7.05 6.26 6.88
C ASP A 186 -7.52 4.86 7.32
N TRP A 187 -8.69 4.44 6.84
CA TRP A 187 -9.31 3.14 7.08
C TRP A 187 -9.09 2.13 5.95
N GLY A 188 -8.22 2.44 4.98
CA GLY A 188 -7.83 1.48 3.95
C GLY A 188 -9.04 0.94 3.17
N LEU A 189 -9.16 -0.39 3.06
CA LEU A 189 -10.24 -1.07 2.34
C LEU A 189 -11.63 -0.78 2.93
N ILE A 190 -11.73 -0.50 4.24
CA ILE A 190 -12.99 -0.08 4.84
C ILE A 190 -13.36 1.32 4.32
N GLY A 191 -12.39 2.23 4.27
CA GLY A 191 -12.54 3.53 3.62
C GLY A 191 -12.97 3.42 2.17
N LEU A 192 -12.37 2.50 1.42
CA LEU A 192 -12.73 2.22 0.04
C LEU A 192 -14.19 1.76 -0.09
N SER A 193 -14.71 1.01 0.88
CA SER A 193 -16.13 0.61 0.88
C SER A 193 -17.09 1.79 1.10
N TRP A 194 -16.67 2.81 1.86
CA TRP A 194 -17.45 4.03 2.03
C TRP A 194 -17.47 4.90 0.76
N ASP A 195 -16.36 4.89 0.04
CA ASP A 195 -16.19 5.70 -1.16
C ASP A 195 -16.79 4.99 -2.39
N CYS A 196 -16.36 3.77 -2.70
CA CYS A 196 -16.72 3.05 -3.93
C CYS A 196 -17.79 1.96 -3.72
N GLY A 197 -18.20 1.71 -2.49
CA GLY A 197 -19.22 0.72 -2.14
C GLY A 197 -18.66 -0.64 -1.75
N ILE A 198 -19.46 -1.39 -1.00
CA ILE A 198 -19.14 -2.74 -0.54
C ILE A 198 -18.92 -3.70 -1.73
N PRO A 199 -19.79 -3.75 -2.77
CA PRO A 199 -19.58 -4.64 -3.91
C PRO A 199 -18.24 -4.40 -4.61
N PHE A 200 -17.88 -3.13 -4.83
CA PHE A 200 -16.61 -2.77 -5.48
C PHE A 200 -15.42 -3.23 -4.65
N THR A 201 -15.42 -2.94 -3.35
CA THR A 201 -14.34 -3.35 -2.44
C THR A 201 -14.19 -4.87 -2.39
N ILE A 202 -15.28 -5.63 -2.40
CA ILE A 202 -15.24 -7.09 -2.47
C ILE A 202 -14.57 -7.54 -3.78
N VAL A 203 -15.00 -7.02 -4.93
CA VAL A 203 -14.39 -7.36 -6.22
C VAL A 203 -12.89 -7.03 -6.22
N PHE A 204 -12.51 -5.87 -5.67
CA PHE A 204 -11.12 -5.47 -5.56
C PHE A 204 -10.28 -6.44 -4.71
N ILE A 205 -10.80 -6.86 -3.54
CA ILE A 205 -10.17 -7.88 -2.70
C ILE A 205 -10.05 -9.22 -3.45
N LEU A 206 -11.08 -9.61 -4.20
CA LEU A 206 -11.07 -10.84 -5.00
C LEU A 206 -10.01 -10.79 -6.11
N ILE A 207 -9.80 -9.64 -6.75
CA ILE A 207 -8.72 -9.44 -7.73
C ILE A 207 -7.36 -9.66 -7.07
N LEU A 208 -7.10 -9.01 -5.93
CA LEU A 208 -5.84 -9.16 -5.19
C LEU A 208 -5.60 -10.61 -4.74
N PHE A 209 -6.65 -11.24 -4.22
CA PHE A 209 -6.60 -12.63 -3.79
C PHE A 209 -6.35 -13.58 -4.98
N SER A 210 -6.99 -13.33 -6.11
CA SER A 210 -6.78 -14.07 -7.36
C SER A 210 -5.32 -13.95 -7.82
N MET A 211 -4.78 -12.74 -7.87
CA MET A 211 -3.35 -12.50 -8.20
C MET A 211 -2.41 -13.26 -7.27
N PHE A 212 -2.68 -13.26 -5.96
CA PHE A 212 -1.88 -14.00 -4.97
C PHE A 212 -1.94 -15.52 -5.17
N ARG A 213 -3.12 -16.06 -5.45
CA ARG A 213 -3.32 -17.52 -5.58
C ARG A 213 -2.93 -18.10 -6.93
N GLN A 214 -2.79 -17.25 -7.95
CA GLN A 214 -2.56 -17.73 -9.30
C GLN A 214 -1.22 -18.46 -9.42
N LYS A 215 -1.24 -19.63 -10.07
CA LYS A 215 -0.02 -20.41 -10.31
C LYS A 215 0.80 -19.75 -11.40
N VAL A 216 1.71 -18.84 -11.06
CA VAL A 216 2.68 -18.21 -11.98
C VAL A 216 3.98 -19.03 -12.10
N ARG A 217 4.79 -18.81 -13.13
CA ARG A 217 6.16 -19.38 -13.19
C ARG A 217 6.97 -18.84 -12.01
N THR A 218 7.99 -19.57 -11.57
CA THR A 218 8.80 -19.17 -10.41
C THR A 218 9.44 -17.78 -10.62
N GLU A 219 9.78 -17.43 -11.86
CA GLU A 219 10.31 -16.12 -12.27
C GLU A 219 9.36 -14.94 -12.03
N HIS A 220 8.05 -15.19 -11.99
CA HIS A 220 7.00 -14.19 -11.80
C HIS A 220 6.35 -14.27 -10.41
N ARG A 221 6.86 -15.11 -9.49
CA ARG A 221 6.28 -15.23 -8.13
C ARG A 221 6.27 -13.95 -7.32
N TYR A 222 7.14 -12.98 -7.64
CA TYR A 222 7.10 -11.66 -7.01
C TYR A 222 5.75 -10.96 -7.16
N ILE A 223 4.99 -11.24 -8.23
CA ILE A 223 3.66 -10.66 -8.47
C ILE A 223 2.68 -11.13 -7.38
N ASN A 224 2.70 -12.42 -7.06
CA ASN A 224 1.84 -12.98 -6.03
C ASN A 224 2.15 -12.36 -4.65
N PHE A 225 3.43 -12.27 -4.29
CA PHE A 225 3.82 -11.71 -3.00
C PHE A 225 3.66 -10.20 -2.92
N TRP A 226 3.72 -9.49 -4.05
CA TRP A 226 3.31 -8.09 -4.09
C TRP A 226 1.80 -7.94 -3.87
N ALA A 227 0.97 -8.79 -4.49
CA ALA A 227 -0.46 -8.81 -4.19
C ALA A 227 -0.75 -9.12 -2.70
N LEU A 228 0.01 -10.05 -2.09
CA LEU A 228 -0.04 -10.31 -0.64
C LEU A 228 0.29 -9.06 0.17
N MET A 229 1.37 -8.36 -0.17
CA MET A 229 1.75 -7.12 0.48
C MET A 229 0.62 -6.09 0.40
N LEU A 230 0.01 -5.91 -0.77
CA LEU A 230 -1.08 -4.95 -0.97
C LEU A 230 -2.34 -5.31 -0.18
N MET A 231 -2.66 -6.60 -0.03
CA MET A 231 -3.74 -7.05 0.85
C MET A 231 -3.44 -6.72 2.32
N LEU A 232 -2.21 -6.94 2.78
CA LEU A 232 -1.81 -6.69 4.18
C LEU A 232 -1.87 -5.20 4.53
N ILE A 233 -1.34 -4.33 3.66
CA ILE A 233 -1.35 -2.88 3.89
C ILE A 233 -2.73 -2.27 3.63
N GLY A 234 -3.52 -2.88 2.74
CA GLY A 234 -4.84 -2.38 2.36
C GLY A 234 -5.80 -2.31 3.53
N VAL A 235 -5.61 -3.10 4.59
CA VAL A 235 -6.46 -3.05 5.80
C VAL A 235 -6.41 -1.67 6.47
N THR A 236 -5.29 -0.96 6.42
CA THR A 236 -5.05 0.25 7.23
C THR A 236 -4.46 1.42 6.45
N GLY A 237 -4.41 1.34 5.12
CA GLY A 237 -3.94 2.42 4.27
C GLY A 237 -4.37 2.30 2.81
N ALA A 238 -4.43 3.44 2.12
CA ALA A 238 -4.90 3.50 0.73
C ALA A 238 -3.88 3.07 -0.32
N LEU A 239 -2.63 2.73 0.04
CA LEU A 239 -1.60 2.44 -0.94
C LEU A 239 -2.05 1.39 -1.98
N SER A 240 -2.83 0.39 -1.53
CA SER A 240 -3.41 -0.66 -2.38
C SER A 240 -4.33 -0.15 -3.50
N TYR A 241 -4.98 1.01 -3.36
CA TYR A 241 -5.95 1.54 -4.34
C TYR A 241 -5.68 3.01 -4.72
N THR A 242 -4.45 3.49 -4.53
CA THR A 242 -4.04 4.80 -5.06
C THR A 242 -4.09 4.83 -6.59
N GLU A 243 -4.43 5.97 -7.20
CA GLU A 243 -4.65 6.10 -8.65
C GLU A 243 -3.52 5.51 -9.51
N ASN A 244 -2.27 5.74 -9.11
CA ASN A 244 -1.09 5.28 -9.86
C ASN A 244 -0.89 3.76 -9.83
N ILE A 245 -1.46 3.06 -8.85
CA ILE A 245 -1.21 1.62 -8.69
C ILE A 245 -2.04 0.77 -9.67
N PHE A 246 -3.15 1.32 -10.18
CA PHE A 246 -4.04 0.62 -11.13
C PHE A 246 -3.36 0.28 -12.45
N ILE A 247 -2.45 1.14 -12.92
CA ILE A 247 -1.64 0.86 -14.11
C ILE A 247 -0.78 -0.39 -13.88
N TYR A 248 -0.19 -0.53 -12.69
CA TYR A 248 0.60 -1.70 -12.35
C TYR A 248 -0.26 -2.96 -12.23
N TYR A 249 -1.49 -2.88 -11.69
CA TYR A 249 -2.41 -4.01 -11.72
C TYR A 249 -2.68 -4.50 -13.15
N ALA A 250 -2.98 -3.59 -14.08
CA ALA A 250 -3.25 -3.93 -15.48
C ALA A 250 -2.06 -4.65 -16.14
N VAL A 251 -0.84 -4.13 -15.96
CA VAL A 251 0.39 -4.73 -16.48
C VAL A 251 0.62 -6.12 -15.87
N LEU A 252 0.50 -6.25 -14.56
CA LEU A 252 0.77 -7.50 -13.85
C LEU A 252 -0.26 -8.59 -14.15
N LEU A 253 -1.54 -8.23 -14.26
CA LEU A 253 -2.59 -9.14 -14.70
C LEU A 253 -2.34 -9.64 -16.13
N THR A 254 -1.85 -8.77 -17.02
CA THR A 254 -1.45 -9.16 -18.38
C THR A 254 -0.29 -10.15 -18.37
N ILE A 255 0.72 -9.92 -17.52
CA ILE A 255 1.84 -10.87 -17.34
C ILE A 255 1.31 -12.21 -16.85
N ILE A 256 0.45 -12.21 -15.84
CA ILE A 256 -0.18 -13.42 -15.30
C ILE A 256 -0.94 -14.18 -16.40
N ASP A 257 -1.78 -13.49 -17.16
CA ASP A 257 -2.60 -14.10 -18.22
C ASP A 257 -1.73 -14.74 -19.31
N ARG A 258 -0.70 -14.02 -19.77
CA ARG A 258 0.28 -14.56 -20.72
C ARG A 258 0.97 -15.81 -20.18
N ASP A 259 1.39 -15.79 -18.92
CA ASP A 259 2.07 -16.90 -18.26
C ASP A 259 1.20 -18.17 -18.13
N ILE A 260 -0.11 -17.98 -18.02
CA ILE A 260 -1.12 -19.06 -18.00
C ILE A 260 -1.32 -19.59 -19.41
N THR A 261 -1.54 -18.70 -20.38
CA THR A 261 -1.79 -19.04 -21.78
C THR A 261 -0.62 -19.80 -22.39
N ASP A 262 0.62 -19.35 -22.17
CA ASP A 262 1.82 -20.03 -22.67
C ASP A 262 2.01 -21.42 -22.04
N ARG A 263 1.58 -21.61 -20.79
CA ARG A 263 1.60 -22.93 -20.14
C ARG A 263 0.54 -23.87 -20.67
N LYS A 264 -0.66 -23.37 -20.98
CA LYS A 264 -1.70 -24.19 -21.63
C LYS A 264 -1.25 -24.64 -23.02
N ARG A 265 -0.68 -23.73 -23.82
CA ARG A 265 -0.15 -24.04 -25.15
C ARG A 265 0.96 -25.09 -25.13
N SER A 266 1.90 -24.99 -24.19
CA SER A 266 3.00 -25.97 -24.08
C SER A 266 2.57 -27.36 -23.59
N LEU A 267 1.41 -27.47 -22.93
CA LEU A 267 0.82 -28.76 -22.57
C LEU A 267 0.12 -29.40 -23.76
N ILE A 268 -0.61 -28.62 -24.56
CA ILE A 268 -1.29 -29.10 -25.78
C ILE A 268 -0.25 -29.55 -26.82
N ALA A 269 0.83 -28.80 -27.01
CA ALA A 269 1.88 -29.16 -27.97
C ALA A 269 2.70 -30.42 -27.61
N LYS A 270 2.50 -30.97 -26.40
CA LYS A 270 3.14 -32.21 -25.93
C LYS A 270 2.23 -33.45 -26.03
N GLN A 271 0.97 -33.26 -26.42
CA GLN A 271 0.01 -34.32 -26.71
C GLN A 271 0.01 -34.61 -28.21
#